data_AF-A0A4V2VU58-F1
#
_entry.id   AF-A0A4V2VU58-F1
#
_cell.length_a   1.000
_cell.length_b   1.000
_cell.length_c   1.000
_cell.angle_alpha   90.00
_cell.angle_beta   90.00
_cell.angle_gamma   90.00
#
_symmetry.space_group_name_H-M   'P 1'
#
loop_
_entity.id
_entity.type
_entity.pdbx_description
1 polymer ?
#
loop_
_entity_poly.entity_id
_entity_poly.type
_entity_poly.pdbx_seq_one_letter_code
_entity_poly.pdbx_strand_id
1 'polypeptide(L)'
;MAKNHFIVFLFFILTYNKAQAQKHPNMERAQATLDSIYKYYGVSGSLLLRETYPFEDNYKADYLVSQEQANRANPYAYLWPYSGSLSAHVALYAQHNLPASKAQIDTRVLPGLEKYYDTRSPAGYASYVNFAPTSDRFYDDNVWLGIDFTDLYLHTKELRYLHKAEEIWQFVASGMDEKLGGGIYWCEQRKESKNTCSNAPSIVYLAKLYKATKKQDYLDLAKQLYQWTQTNLMDKSDSLYFDNINLEGKLDKRKYAYNSGQMIQAGALLYTLTAEKRYLSDAQQVAKSAYQEFFTDHAQPGEPTRLLKSGNMWFIAVMARGFAELYHIDKNKQYVHTMQANLDHAWNKMRESNGLFNKDWKGQGKDERKWLLDQFAMVEMFGNFEFNP
;
A
#
# COMPACT_ATOMS: atom_id res chain seq x y z
N MET A 1 39.99 18.35 -35.92
CA MET A 1 38.87 19.12 -35.32
C MET A 1 37.72 18.27 -34.75
N ALA A 2 37.76 16.92 -34.75
CA ALA A 2 36.62 16.10 -34.30
C ALA A 2 36.66 15.59 -32.83
N LYS A 3 37.79 15.74 -32.10
CA LYS A 3 37.92 15.20 -30.73
C LYS A 3 37.35 16.09 -29.61
N ASN A 4 37.15 17.38 -29.84
CA ASN A 4 36.65 18.32 -28.82
C ASN A 4 35.12 18.42 -28.75
N HIS A 5 34.38 17.95 -29.76
CA HIS A 5 32.91 18.02 -29.75
C HIS A 5 32.28 16.85 -28.97
N PHE A 6 32.95 15.70 -28.88
CA PHE A 6 32.45 14.53 -28.17
C PHE A 6 32.49 14.69 -26.64
N ILE A 7 33.53 15.37 -26.12
CA ILE A 7 33.72 15.60 -24.68
C ILE A 7 32.71 16.64 -24.15
N VAL A 8 32.40 17.68 -24.94
CA VAL A 8 31.41 18.71 -24.57
C VAL A 8 29.99 18.14 -24.57
N PHE A 9 29.67 17.23 -25.50
CA PHE A 9 28.35 16.57 -25.55
C PHE A 9 28.15 15.59 -24.38
N LEU A 10 29.19 14.84 -24.00
CA LEU A 10 29.17 13.98 -22.80
C LEU A 10 29.06 14.79 -21.50
N PHE A 11 29.74 15.94 -21.40
CA PHE A 11 29.61 16.83 -20.25
C PHE A 11 28.21 17.45 -20.14
N PHE A 12 27.59 17.86 -21.25
CA PHE A 12 26.22 18.38 -21.25
C PHE A 12 25.18 17.33 -20.88
N ILE A 13 25.34 16.07 -21.32
CA ILE A 13 24.42 14.97 -20.92
C ILE A 13 24.59 14.64 -19.42
N LEU A 14 25.83 14.65 -18.90
CA LEU A 14 26.11 14.41 -17.49
C LEU A 14 25.63 15.55 -16.57
N THR A 15 25.71 16.81 -17.00
CA THR A 15 25.21 17.95 -16.22
C THR A 15 23.71 18.12 -16.31
N TYR A 16 23.08 17.80 -17.46
CA TYR A 16 21.61 17.79 -17.60
C TYR A 16 20.99 16.68 -16.74
N ASN A 17 21.59 15.48 -16.73
CA ASN A 17 21.16 14.40 -15.84
C ASN A 17 21.39 14.72 -14.36
N LYS A 18 22.49 15.40 -13.98
CA LYS A 18 22.69 15.87 -12.59
C LYS A 18 21.73 16.99 -12.19
N ALA A 19 21.36 17.88 -13.10
CA ALA A 19 20.39 18.96 -12.82
C ALA A 19 18.95 18.42 -12.70
N GLN A 20 18.64 17.31 -13.37
CA GLN A 20 17.37 16.60 -13.23
C GLN A 20 17.36 15.68 -11.99
N ALA A 21 18.50 15.06 -11.65
CA ALA A 21 18.74 14.33 -10.40
C ALA A 21 18.52 15.21 -9.15
N GLN A 22 18.82 16.51 -9.25
CA GLN A 22 18.60 17.46 -8.18
C GLN A 22 17.13 17.88 -7.98
N LYS A 23 16.22 17.54 -8.92
CA LYS A 23 14.80 17.91 -8.84
C LYS A 23 13.91 16.88 -8.13
N HIS A 24 14.31 15.60 -8.09
CA HIS A 24 13.43 14.53 -7.61
C HIS A 24 14.16 13.46 -6.76
N PRO A 25 14.65 13.80 -5.55
CA PRO A 25 15.48 12.89 -4.76
C PRO A 25 14.77 11.59 -4.41
N ASN A 26 13.45 11.62 -4.18
CA ASN A 26 12.71 10.40 -3.83
C ASN A 26 12.58 9.43 -4.99
N MET A 27 12.58 9.89 -6.24
CA MET A 27 12.51 9.00 -7.39
C MET A 27 13.78 8.15 -7.56
N GLU A 28 14.94 8.76 -7.35
CA GLU A 28 16.21 8.02 -7.35
C GLU A 28 16.26 7.02 -6.19
N ARG A 29 15.76 7.42 -5.01
CA ARG A 29 15.67 6.55 -3.83
C ARG A 29 14.75 5.36 -4.08
N ALA A 30 13.60 5.58 -4.71
CA ALA A 30 12.67 4.53 -5.08
C ALA A 30 13.31 3.53 -6.06
N GLN A 31 13.96 4.02 -7.11
CA GLN A 31 14.64 3.17 -8.08
C GLN A 31 15.78 2.36 -7.46
N ALA A 32 16.64 3.00 -6.66
CA ALA A 32 17.74 2.33 -5.97
C ALA A 32 17.23 1.26 -4.99
N THR A 33 16.06 1.48 -4.38
CA THR A 33 15.42 0.50 -3.50
C THR A 33 14.84 -0.67 -4.30
N LEU A 34 14.18 -0.41 -5.44
CA LEU A 34 13.72 -1.47 -6.36
C LEU A 34 14.87 -2.34 -6.87
N ASP A 35 16.00 -1.74 -7.22
CA ASP A 35 17.19 -2.48 -7.68
C ASP A 35 17.69 -3.44 -6.59
N SER A 36 17.75 -2.98 -5.34
CA SER A 36 18.06 -3.84 -4.19
C SER A 36 17.01 -4.94 -4.00
N ILE A 37 15.71 -4.63 -4.08
CA ILE A 37 14.66 -5.63 -3.93
C ILE A 37 14.80 -6.73 -4.99
N TYR A 38 14.90 -6.39 -6.27
CA TYR A 38 15.00 -7.39 -7.32
C TYR A 38 16.31 -8.18 -7.29
N LYS A 39 17.41 -7.57 -6.84
CA LYS A 39 18.69 -8.25 -6.64
C LYS A 39 18.63 -9.28 -5.52
N TYR A 40 18.04 -8.95 -4.39
CA TYR A 40 18.12 -9.75 -3.16
C TYR A 40 16.94 -10.70 -2.94
N TYR A 41 15.76 -10.36 -3.48
CA TYR A 41 14.55 -11.17 -3.33
C TYR A 41 14.19 -11.91 -4.62
N GLY A 42 14.75 -11.55 -5.79
CA GLY A 42 14.46 -12.22 -7.06
C GLY A 42 14.78 -13.72 -7.02
N VAL A 43 13.85 -14.56 -7.47
CA VAL A 43 14.09 -16.00 -7.63
C VAL A 43 14.48 -16.32 -9.06
N SER A 44 15.71 -16.79 -9.26
CA SER A 44 16.28 -17.11 -10.58
C SER A 44 15.36 -18.03 -11.39
N GLY A 45 15.21 -17.71 -12.69
CA GLY A 45 14.33 -18.46 -13.60
C GLY A 45 12.83 -18.23 -13.40
N SER A 46 12.43 -17.29 -12.52
CA SER A 46 11.02 -16.97 -12.27
C SER A 46 10.76 -15.46 -12.22
N LEU A 47 9.49 -15.07 -12.20
CA LEU A 47 9.02 -13.69 -11.97
C LEU A 47 8.59 -13.46 -10.50
N LEU A 48 8.90 -14.41 -9.63
CA LEU A 48 8.50 -14.43 -8.23
C LEU A 48 9.65 -13.94 -7.33
N LEU A 49 9.27 -13.57 -6.11
CA LEU A 49 10.16 -12.98 -5.11
C LEU A 49 10.18 -13.87 -3.86
N ARG A 50 11.28 -13.85 -3.11
CA ARG A 50 11.37 -14.44 -1.77
C ARG A 50 10.59 -13.59 -0.77
N GLU A 51 10.12 -14.21 0.29
CA GLU A 51 9.40 -13.54 1.37
C GLU A 51 10.32 -12.59 2.17
N THR A 52 11.57 -13.00 2.38
CA THR A 52 12.53 -12.31 3.26
C THR A 52 13.94 -12.28 2.70
N TYR A 53 14.73 -11.33 3.18
CA TYR A 53 16.19 -11.30 2.99
C TYR A 53 16.92 -11.19 4.35
N PRO A 54 17.90 -12.06 4.65
CA PRO A 54 18.27 -13.25 3.89
C PRO A 54 17.10 -14.24 3.78
N PHE A 55 17.15 -15.11 2.77
CA PHE A 55 16.17 -16.18 2.60
C PHE A 55 16.45 -17.27 3.64
N GLU A 56 15.40 -17.73 4.31
CA GLU A 56 15.44 -18.85 5.24
C GLU A 56 14.37 -19.87 4.85
N ASP A 57 14.78 -21.12 4.73
CA ASP A 57 13.89 -22.23 4.37
C ASP A 57 12.92 -22.59 5.50
N ASN A 58 13.18 -22.20 6.74
CA ASN A 58 12.33 -22.45 7.89
C ASN A 58 11.43 -21.26 8.28
N TYR A 59 11.34 -20.22 7.45
CA TYR A 59 10.45 -19.08 7.71
C TYR A 59 8.99 -19.52 7.85
N LYS A 60 8.32 -18.96 8.85
CA LYS A 60 6.89 -19.19 9.12
C LYS A 60 6.14 -17.87 9.07
N ALA A 61 5.12 -17.80 8.23
CA ALA A 61 4.26 -16.62 8.12
C ALA A 61 3.35 -16.55 9.36
N ASP A 62 3.42 -15.45 10.12
CA ASP A 62 2.62 -15.21 11.33
C ASP A 62 1.30 -14.47 11.05
N TYR A 63 1.02 -14.16 9.79
CA TYR A 63 -0.11 -13.36 9.33
C TYR A 63 -1.21 -14.17 8.62
N LEU A 64 -1.09 -15.50 8.53
CA LEU A 64 -2.11 -16.37 7.93
C LEU A 64 -3.05 -16.94 8.99
N VAL A 65 -4.30 -17.22 8.61
CA VAL A 65 -5.26 -17.89 9.51
C VAL A 65 -4.98 -19.39 9.64
N SER A 66 -4.56 -20.03 8.55
CA SER A 66 -4.23 -21.46 8.53
C SER A 66 -2.83 -21.71 9.08
N GLN A 67 -2.77 -22.30 10.27
CA GLN A 67 -1.51 -22.75 10.89
C GLN A 67 -0.78 -23.79 10.04
N GLU A 68 -1.50 -24.61 9.27
CA GLU A 68 -0.88 -25.57 8.35
C GLU A 68 -0.16 -24.86 7.21
N GLN A 69 -0.77 -23.82 6.62
CA GLN A 69 -0.13 -23.02 5.57
C GLN A 69 1.03 -22.20 6.14
N ALA A 70 0.84 -21.58 7.32
CA ALA A 70 1.85 -20.79 8.02
C ALA A 70 3.15 -21.56 8.33
N ASN A 71 3.05 -22.85 8.63
CA ASN A 71 4.18 -23.68 9.03
C ASN A 71 4.98 -24.28 7.86
N ARG A 72 4.63 -23.97 6.60
CA ARG A 72 5.31 -24.52 5.42
C ARG A 72 6.46 -23.61 4.96
N ALA A 73 7.62 -24.24 4.78
CA ALA A 73 8.75 -23.69 4.05
C ALA A 73 8.35 -23.33 2.62
N ASN A 74 8.40 -22.05 2.28
CA ASN A 74 7.89 -21.55 1.01
C ASN A 74 8.99 -20.88 0.19
N PRO A 75 9.23 -21.30 -1.07
CA PRO A 75 10.28 -20.72 -1.89
C PRO A 75 9.90 -19.32 -2.38
N TYR A 76 8.62 -18.99 -2.45
CA TYR A 76 8.13 -17.69 -2.92
C TYR A 76 7.40 -16.97 -1.80
N ALA A 77 7.32 -15.66 -1.94
CA ALA A 77 6.53 -14.81 -1.08
C ALA A 77 5.04 -15.13 -1.20
N TYR A 78 4.28 -14.85 -0.16
CA TYR A 78 2.82 -14.83 -0.23
C TYR A 78 2.33 -13.64 -1.08
N LEU A 79 1.05 -13.65 -1.41
CA LEU A 79 0.41 -12.62 -2.24
C LEU A 79 0.53 -11.24 -1.62
N TRP A 80 0.32 -11.10 -0.31
CA TRP A 80 0.37 -9.78 0.35
C TRP A 80 1.73 -9.09 0.19
N PRO A 81 2.88 -9.73 0.47
CA PRO A 81 4.18 -9.16 0.13
C PRO A 81 4.41 -8.92 -1.37
N TYR A 82 3.96 -9.83 -2.22
CA TYR A 82 4.13 -9.71 -3.66
C TYR A 82 3.31 -8.54 -4.25
N SER A 83 2.10 -8.29 -3.73
CA SER A 83 1.21 -7.22 -4.19
C SER A 83 1.81 -5.83 -3.96
N GLY A 84 2.69 -5.69 -2.96
CA GLY A 84 3.49 -4.47 -2.76
C GLY A 84 4.31 -4.09 -3.99
N SER A 85 4.71 -5.05 -4.84
CA SER A 85 5.38 -4.76 -6.11
C SER A 85 4.49 -3.99 -7.08
N LEU A 86 3.18 -4.30 -7.12
CA LEU A 86 2.22 -3.58 -7.95
C LEU A 86 2.01 -2.17 -7.40
N SER A 87 1.72 -2.02 -6.10
CA SER A 87 1.55 -0.70 -5.47
C SER A 87 2.77 0.20 -5.67
N ALA A 88 3.97 -0.33 -5.50
CA ALA A 88 5.22 0.41 -5.69
C ALA A 88 5.37 0.93 -7.13
N HIS A 89 5.18 0.09 -8.15
CA HIS A 89 5.29 0.53 -9.54
C HIS A 89 4.12 1.41 -9.98
N VAL A 90 2.91 1.19 -9.44
CA VAL A 90 1.75 2.05 -9.70
C VAL A 90 1.98 3.44 -9.13
N ALA A 91 2.52 3.58 -7.91
CA ALA A 91 2.88 4.88 -7.34
C ALA A 91 3.86 5.64 -8.25
N LEU A 92 4.93 4.97 -8.71
CA LEU A 92 5.91 5.58 -9.61
C LEU A 92 5.34 5.94 -10.99
N TYR A 93 4.43 5.14 -11.53
CA TYR A 93 3.80 5.43 -12.81
C TYR A 93 2.73 6.52 -12.71
N ALA A 94 1.82 6.43 -11.75
CA ALA A 94 0.68 7.34 -11.61
C ALA A 94 1.11 8.78 -11.31
N GLN A 95 2.12 8.96 -10.46
CA GLN A 95 2.56 10.30 -10.03
C GLN A 95 3.51 10.97 -11.03
N HIS A 96 4.33 10.18 -11.72
CA HIS A 96 5.46 10.70 -12.51
C HIS A 96 5.43 10.31 -13.99
N ASN A 97 4.40 9.56 -14.42
CA ASN A 97 4.23 9.04 -15.77
C ASN A 97 5.48 8.31 -16.30
N LEU A 98 6.16 7.54 -15.44
CA LEU A 98 7.42 6.86 -15.79
C LEU A 98 7.18 5.64 -16.70
N PRO A 99 7.60 5.68 -17.99
CA PRO A 99 7.37 4.55 -18.89
C PRO A 99 8.10 3.28 -18.46
N ALA A 100 9.24 3.42 -17.78
CA ALA A 100 10.01 2.29 -17.24
C ALA A 100 9.21 1.50 -16.20
N SER A 101 8.50 2.18 -15.29
CA SER A 101 7.62 1.52 -14.31
C SER A 101 6.47 0.80 -14.99
N LYS A 102 5.83 1.43 -15.98
CA LYS A 102 4.78 0.78 -16.78
C LYS A 102 5.28 -0.48 -17.50
N ALA A 103 6.48 -0.43 -18.07
CA ALA A 103 7.09 -1.60 -18.70
C ALA A 103 7.33 -2.72 -17.66
N GLN A 104 7.86 -2.42 -16.47
CA GLN A 104 8.02 -3.42 -15.40
C GLN A 104 6.69 -4.02 -14.94
N ILE A 105 5.63 -3.21 -14.88
CA ILE A 105 4.28 -3.69 -14.56
C ILE A 105 3.86 -4.76 -15.58
N ASP A 106 3.96 -4.45 -16.86
CA ASP A 106 3.50 -5.33 -17.93
C ASP A 106 4.36 -6.58 -18.13
N THR A 107 5.69 -6.48 -17.98
CA THR A 107 6.61 -7.58 -18.33
C THR A 107 7.02 -8.43 -17.14
N ARG A 108 6.87 -7.95 -15.91
CA ARG A 108 7.34 -8.65 -14.70
C ARG A 108 6.25 -8.78 -13.65
N VAL A 109 5.67 -7.67 -13.19
CA VAL A 109 4.77 -7.66 -12.03
C VAL A 109 3.47 -8.39 -12.33
N LEU A 110 2.75 -8.02 -13.38
CA LEU A 110 1.47 -8.64 -13.71
C LEU A 110 1.65 -10.13 -14.09
N PRO A 111 2.61 -10.54 -14.94
CA PRO A 111 2.78 -11.95 -15.25
C PRO A 111 3.22 -12.81 -14.04
N GLY A 112 3.90 -12.23 -13.05
CA GLY A 112 4.18 -12.92 -11.79
C GLY A 112 2.97 -12.94 -10.84
N LEU A 113 2.15 -11.88 -10.83
CA LEU A 113 0.89 -11.82 -10.09
C LEU A 113 -0.11 -12.87 -10.59
N GLU A 114 -0.15 -13.15 -11.90
CA GLU A 114 -0.95 -14.22 -12.50
C GLU A 114 -0.58 -15.63 -11.98
N LYS A 115 0.56 -15.79 -11.31
CA LYS A 115 0.89 -17.03 -10.60
C LYS A 115 0.11 -17.20 -9.29
N TYR A 116 -0.62 -16.19 -8.83
CA TYR A 116 -1.51 -16.25 -7.67
C TYR A 116 -3.00 -16.26 -8.06
N TYR A 117 -3.32 -16.13 -9.35
CA TYR A 117 -4.69 -16.12 -9.84
C TYR A 117 -5.33 -17.49 -9.64
N ASP A 118 -6.53 -17.48 -9.06
CA ASP A 118 -7.31 -18.63 -8.65
C ASP A 118 -8.71 -18.56 -9.28
N THR A 119 -9.06 -19.62 -10.02
CA THR A 119 -10.27 -19.70 -10.83
C THR A 119 -11.49 -20.26 -10.07
N ARG A 120 -11.38 -20.55 -8.76
CA ARG A 120 -12.57 -20.85 -7.93
C ARG A 120 -13.54 -19.69 -8.04
N SER A 121 -14.85 -19.95 -8.10
CA SER A 121 -15.86 -18.91 -8.33
C SER A 121 -16.28 -18.22 -7.02
N PRO A 122 -16.31 -16.86 -6.97
CA PRO A 122 -15.82 -15.93 -7.98
C PRO A 122 -14.28 -15.91 -8.07
N ALA A 123 -13.74 -15.71 -9.27
CA ALA A 123 -12.29 -15.70 -9.49
C ALA A 123 -11.61 -14.55 -8.74
N GLY A 124 -10.40 -14.79 -8.25
CA GLY A 124 -9.63 -13.81 -7.48
C GLY A 124 -8.20 -14.28 -7.33
N TYR A 125 -7.43 -13.63 -6.47
CA TYR A 125 -6.05 -14.03 -6.16
C TYR A 125 -5.99 -14.72 -4.80
N ALA A 126 -5.33 -15.88 -4.74
CA ALA A 126 -5.13 -16.64 -3.52
C ALA A 126 -3.83 -16.23 -2.82
N SER A 127 -3.74 -16.48 -1.52
CA SER A 127 -2.58 -16.08 -0.70
C SER A 127 -1.26 -16.70 -1.17
N TYR A 128 -1.31 -17.83 -1.89
CA TYR A 128 -0.13 -18.49 -2.43
C TYR A 128 -0.28 -18.91 -3.89
N VAL A 129 0.85 -19.22 -4.53
CA VAL A 129 0.91 -19.51 -5.96
C VAL A 129 0.05 -20.71 -6.38
N ASN A 130 -0.56 -20.62 -7.55
CA ASN A 130 -1.56 -21.56 -8.08
C ASN A 130 -1.00 -22.93 -8.53
N PHE A 131 0.32 -23.09 -8.58
CA PHE A 131 0.97 -24.37 -8.81
C PHE A 131 1.42 -25.06 -7.51
N ALA A 132 1.13 -24.46 -6.35
CA ALA A 132 1.24 -25.09 -5.03
C ALA A 132 -0.13 -25.64 -4.58
N PRO A 133 -0.21 -26.41 -3.48
CA PRO A 133 -1.49 -26.81 -2.91
C PRO A 133 -2.40 -25.60 -2.63
N THR A 134 -3.71 -25.79 -2.79
CA THR A 134 -4.71 -24.74 -2.63
C THR A 134 -4.52 -23.97 -1.33
N SER A 135 -4.47 -22.64 -1.45
CA SER A 135 -4.26 -21.72 -0.34
C SER A 135 -5.52 -20.89 -0.03
N ASP A 136 -5.54 -20.27 1.14
CA ASP A 136 -6.64 -19.41 1.57
C ASP A 136 -6.72 -18.17 0.66
N ARG A 137 -7.93 -17.64 0.44
CA ARG A 137 -8.17 -16.39 -0.28
C ARG A 137 -8.64 -15.33 0.69
N PHE A 138 -8.03 -14.15 0.62
CA PHE A 138 -8.31 -13.04 1.50
C PHE A 138 -8.95 -11.91 0.71
N TYR A 139 -10.05 -11.36 1.24
CA TYR A 139 -10.78 -10.30 0.56
C TYR A 139 -9.95 -9.01 0.52
N ASP A 140 -9.23 -8.67 1.60
CA ASP A 140 -8.36 -7.49 1.65
C ASP A 140 -7.15 -7.59 0.71
N ASP A 141 -6.50 -8.76 0.60
CA ASP A 141 -5.44 -8.98 -0.40
C ASP A 141 -5.90 -8.59 -1.82
N ASN A 142 -7.14 -8.95 -2.15
CA ASN A 142 -7.76 -8.64 -3.43
C ASN A 142 -8.17 -7.17 -3.54
N VAL A 143 -8.62 -6.54 -2.44
CA VAL A 143 -8.92 -5.09 -2.43
C VAL A 143 -7.68 -4.26 -2.80
N TRP A 144 -6.50 -4.58 -2.26
CA TRP A 144 -5.28 -3.84 -2.57
C TRP A 144 -4.94 -3.89 -4.07
N LEU A 145 -5.02 -5.08 -4.67
CA LEU A 145 -4.85 -5.25 -6.11
C LEU A 145 -5.91 -4.48 -6.90
N GLY A 146 -7.17 -4.53 -6.46
CA GLY A 146 -8.27 -3.84 -7.10
C GLY A 146 -8.08 -2.32 -7.15
N ILE A 147 -7.60 -1.72 -6.06
CA ILE A 147 -7.22 -0.30 -6.01
C ILE A 147 -6.14 -0.01 -7.06
N ASP A 148 -5.06 -0.80 -7.09
CA ASP A 148 -3.93 -0.58 -7.99
C ASP A 148 -4.31 -0.77 -9.47
N PHE A 149 -5.13 -1.78 -9.80
CA PHE A 149 -5.67 -1.97 -11.16
C PHE A 149 -6.60 -0.81 -11.56
N THR A 150 -7.38 -0.27 -10.63
CA THR A 150 -8.22 0.91 -10.91
C THR A 150 -7.37 2.14 -11.15
N ASP A 151 -6.31 2.35 -10.37
CA ASP A 151 -5.37 3.45 -10.58
C ASP A 151 -4.63 3.31 -11.92
N LEU A 152 -4.21 2.10 -12.29
CA LEU A 152 -3.67 1.84 -13.62
C LEU A 152 -4.65 2.23 -14.72
N TYR A 153 -5.92 1.83 -14.64
CA TYR A 153 -6.92 2.25 -15.61
C TYR A 153 -7.11 3.77 -15.62
N LEU A 154 -7.19 4.41 -14.46
CA LEU A 154 -7.39 5.85 -14.37
C LEU A 154 -6.28 6.65 -15.06
N HIS A 155 -5.03 6.15 -15.07
CA HIS A 155 -3.88 6.82 -15.67
C HIS A 155 -3.59 6.37 -17.11
N THR A 156 -3.82 5.10 -17.46
CA THR A 156 -3.50 4.55 -18.80
C THR A 156 -4.68 4.53 -19.77
N LYS A 157 -5.91 4.47 -19.24
CA LYS A 157 -7.16 4.17 -19.97
C LYS A 157 -7.18 2.80 -20.67
N GLU A 158 -6.28 1.89 -20.34
CA GLU A 158 -6.29 0.54 -20.90
C GLU A 158 -7.38 -0.33 -20.25
N LEU A 159 -8.39 -0.73 -21.03
CA LEU A 159 -9.57 -1.46 -20.54
C LEU A 159 -9.25 -2.77 -19.83
N ARG A 160 -8.13 -3.44 -20.14
CA ARG A 160 -7.71 -4.66 -19.45
C ARG A 160 -7.57 -4.47 -17.94
N TYR A 161 -7.14 -3.29 -17.49
CA TYR A 161 -7.01 -3.00 -16.07
C TYR A 161 -8.35 -2.74 -15.41
N LEU A 162 -9.27 -2.07 -16.10
CA LEU A 162 -10.64 -1.89 -15.61
C LEU A 162 -11.37 -3.23 -15.49
N HIS A 163 -11.30 -4.08 -16.53
CA HIS A 163 -11.95 -5.39 -16.50
C HIS A 163 -11.40 -6.25 -15.35
N LYS A 164 -10.07 -6.23 -15.13
CA LYS A 164 -9.47 -6.94 -14.01
C LYS A 164 -9.89 -6.37 -12.66
N ALA A 165 -9.99 -5.05 -12.53
CA ALA A 165 -10.54 -4.43 -11.32
C ALA A 165 -12.00 -4.89 -11.10
N GLU A 166 -12.89 -4.76 -12.08
CA GLU A 166 -14.29 -5.19 -11.92
C GLU A 166 -14.42 -6.69 -11.58
N GLU A 167 -13.58 -7.58 -12.15
CA GLU A 167 -13.51 -9.00 -11.78
C GLU A 167 -13.09 -9.19 -10.31
N ILE A 168 -12.02 -8.54 -9.87
CA ILE A 168 -11.55 -8.56 -8.48
C ILE A 168 -12.66 -8.06 -7.54
N TRP A 169 -13.40 -7.02 -7.92
CA TRP A 169 -14.50 -6.51 -7.12
C TRP A 169 -15.63 -7.54 -6.95
N GLN A 170 -15.91 -8.38 -7.95
CA GLN A 170 -16.90 -9.46 -7.82
C GLN A 170 -16.50 -10.46 -6.73
N PHE A 171 -15.21 -10.79 -6.62
CA PHE A 171 -14.71 -11.61 -5.52
C PHE A 171 -14.85 -10.90 -4.17
N VAL A 172 -14.40 -9.65 -4.06
CA VAL A 172 -14.52 -8.87 -2.82
C VAL A 172 -15.98 -8.75 -2.35
N ALA A 173 -16.90 -8.43 -3.25
CA ALA A 173 -18.33 -8.30 -2.95
C ALA A 173 -18.95 -9.61 -2.45
N SER A 174 -18.42 -10.78 -2.84
CA SER A 174 -18.88 -12.09 -2.33
C SER A 174 -18.55 -12.32 -0.84
N GLY A 175 -17.70 -11.47 -0.26
CA GLY A 175 -17.40 -11.40 1.18
C GLY A 175 -18.41 -10.60 1.99
N MET A 176 -19.46 -10.05 1.37
CA MET A 176 -20.52 -9.32 2.04
C MET A 176 -21.71 -10.22 2.39
N ASP A 177 -22.33 -9.94 3.54
CA ASP A 177 -23.65 -10.45 3.93
C ASP A 177 -24.27 -9.49 4.98
N GLU A 178 -25.51 -9.75 5.39
CA GLU A 178 -26.26 -8.89 6.33
C GLU A 178 -25.87 -9.07 7.81
N LYS A 179 -24.96 -10.01 8.14
CA LYS A 179 -24.56 -10.20 9.55
C LYS A 179 -23.84 -8.95 10.05
N LEU A 180 -24.11 -8.59 11.30
CA LEU A 180 -23.63 -7.32 11.89
C LEU A 180 -24.10 -6.07 11.10
N GLY A 181 -25.19 -6.19 10.33
CA GLY A 181 -25.73 -5.11 9.50
C GLY A 181 -24.89 -4.77 8.27
N GLY A 182 -24.01 -5.68 7.84
CA GLY A 182 -23.21 -5.52 6.62
C GLY A 182 -21.72 -5.84 6.80
N GLY A 183 -20.91 -5.12 6.02
CA GLY A 183 -19.46 -5.23 6.03
C GLY A 183 -18.91 -6.47 5.32
N ILE A 184 -17.60 -6.47 5.11
CA ILE A 184 -16.84 -7.48 4.36
C ILE A 184 -16.04 -8.33 5.35
N TYR A 185 -16.08 -9.65 5.15
CA TYR A 185 -15.23 -10.61 5.86
C TYR A 185 -13.75 -10.45 5.51
N TRP A 186 -12.85 -11.02 6.31
CA TRP A 186 -11.42 -10.99 6.02
C TRP A 186 -10.94 -12.16 5.14
N CYS A 187 -11.17 -13.39 5.61
CA CYS A 187 -10.78 -14.62 4.90
C CYS A 187 -12.01 -15.33 4.33
N GLU A 188 -11.95 -15.75 3.07
CA GLU A 188 -13.06 -16.47 2.43
C GLU A 188 -13.38 -17.77 3.13
N GLN A 189 -12.34 -18.53 3.50
CA GLN A 189 -12.47 -19.85 4.12
C GLN A 189 -12.91 -19.74 5.60
N ARG A 190 -12.72 -18.58 6.25
CA ARG A 190 -12.98 -18.36 7.68
C ARG A 190 -13.69 -17.03 7.92
N LYS A 191 -15.01 -17.07 7.76
CA LYS A 191 -15.91 -15.91 7.88
C LYS A 191 -16.30 -15.64 9.34
N GLU A 192 -15.32 -15.36 10.19
CA GLU A 192 -15.48 -15.24 11.66
C GLU A 192 -15.59 -13.78 12.16
N SER A 193 -15.11 -12.82 11.36
CA SER A 193 -15.10 -11.40 11.72
C SER A 193 -15.21 -10.49 10.49
N LYS A 194 -15.72 -9.28 10.72
CA LYS A 194 -15.71 -8.18 9.75
C LYS A 194 -14.63 -7.19 10.16
N ASN A 195 -13.68 -6.93 9.28
CA ASN A 195 -12.43 -6.24 9.63
C ASN A 195 -12.33 -4.88 8.96
N THR A 196 -11.73 -3.89 9.64
CA THR A 196 -11.46 -2.59 9.02
C THR A 196 -10.56 -2.76 7.78
N CYS A 197 -9.63 -3.71 7.80
CA CYS A 197 -8.71 -3.98 6.69
C CYS A 197 -9.39 -4.43 5.38
N SER A 198 -10.60 -5.00 5.45
CA SER A 198 -11.37 -5.37 4.25
C SER A 198 -12.42 -4.32 3.89
N ASN A 199 -12.86 -3.52 4.85
CA ASN A 199 -13.94 -2.54 4.66
C ASN A 199 -13.44 -1.15 4.28
N ALA A 200 -12.50 -0.57 5.05
CA ALA A 200 -11.97 0.76 4.81
C ALA A 200 -11.35 0.92 3.40
N PRO A 201 -10.45 0.02 2.93
CA PRO A 201 -9.93 0.12 1.58
C PRO A 201 -10.95 -0.26 0.50
N SER A 202 -11.98 -1.05 0.80
CA SER A 202 -13.07 -1.29 -0.17
C SER A 202 -13.85 -0.02 -0.48
N ILE A 203 -13.99 0.90 0.48
CA ILE A 203 -14.59 2.21 0.23
C ILE A 203 -13.72 3.02 -0.74
N VAL A 204 -12.40 3.03 -0.53
CA VAL A 204 -11.42 3.66 -1.45
C VAL A 204 -11.52 3.05 -2.84
N TYR A 205 -11.56 1.73 -2.92
CA TYR A 205 -11.67 0.98 -4.15
C TYR A 205 -12.96 1.35 -4.92
N LEU A 206 -14.12 1.27 -4.26
CA LEU A 206 -15.40 1.63 -4.84
C LEU A 206 -15.48 3.09 -5.29
N ALA A 207 -14.93 4.03 -4.50
CA ALA A 207 -14.85 5.44 -4.88
C ALA A 207 -14.02 5.63 -6.16
N LYS A 208 -12.91 4.90 -6.30
CA LYS A 208 -12.08 4.90 -7.52
C LYS A 208 -12.79 4.23 -8.70
N LEU A 209 -13.51 3.12 -8.49
CA LEU A 209 -14.34 2.49 -9.53
C LEU A 209 -15.46 3.40 -10.01
N TYR A 210 -16.12 4.14 -9.12
CA TYR A 210 -17.08 5.17 -9.49
C TYR A 210 -16.41 6.28 -10.32
N LYS A 211 -15.21 6.74 -9.94
CA LYS A 211 -14.45 7.72 -10.73
C LYS A 211 -14.16 7.19 -12.14
N ALA A 212 -13.82 5.91 -12.26
CA ALA A 212 -13.47 5.22 -13.50
C ALA A 212 -14.68 4.96 -14.42
N THR A 213 -15.84 4.63 -13.87
CA THR A 213 -16.99 4.08 -14.63
C THR A 213 -18.24 4.96 -14.59
N LYS A 214 -18.37 5.83 -13.59
CA LYS A 214 -19.59 6.60 -13.27
C LYS A 214 -20.82 5.75 -12.94
N LYS A 215 -20.65 4.46 -12.64
CA LYS A 215 -21.74 3.58 -12.18
C LYS A 215 -22.12 3.92 -10.74
N GLN A 216 -23.35 4.41 -10.55
CA GLN A 216 -23.82 4.93 -9.25
C GLN A 216 -23.76 3.88 -8.13
N ASP A 217 -24.00 2.61 -8.44
CA ASP A 217 -23.95 1.49 -7.49
C ASP A 217 -22.63 1.45 -6.70
N TYR A 218 -21.50 1.80 -7.33
CA TYR A 218 -20.21 1.84 -6.64
C TYR A 218 -20.15 2.96 -5.61
N LEU A 219 -20.66 4.15 -5.94
CA LEU A 219 -20.69 5.27 -5.00
C LEU A 219 -21.65 5.00 -3.84
N ASP A 220 -22.82 4.44 -4.13
CA ASP A 220 -23.82 4.13 -3.10
C ASP A 220 -23.30 3.08 -2.13
N LEU A 221 -22.65 2.03 -2.64
CA LEU A 221 -22.02 1.01 -1.80
C LEU A 221 -20.83 1.55 -1.00
N ALA A 222 -20.03 2.46 -1.58
CA ALA A 222 -18.94 3.12 -0.86
C ALA A 222 -19.48 3.91 0.34
N LYS A 223 -20.59 4.64 0.18
CA LYS A 223 -21.24 5.38 1.28
C LYS A 223 -21.80 4.44 2.35
N GLN A 224 -22.41 3.33 1.95
CA GLN A 224 -22.93 2.31 2.87
C GLN A 224 -21.82 1.68 3.70
N LEU A 225 -20.74 1.22 3.07
CA LEU A 225 -19.58 0.65 3.77
C LEU A 225 -18.89 1.69 4.67
N TYR A 226 -18.81 2.96 4.25
CA TYR A 226 -18.26 4.03 5.09
C TYR A 226 -19.07 4.21 6.37
N GLN A 227 -20.39 4.30 6.25
CA GLN A 227 -21.28 4.40 7.39
C GLN A 227 -21.16 3.17 8.31
N TRP A 228 -21.17 1.96 7.74
CA TRP A 228 -21.03 0.73 8.50
C TRP A 228 -19.69 0.67 9.27
N THR A 229 -18.59 1.00 8.61
CA THR A 229 -17.25 0.98 9.21
C THR A 229 -17.13 2.01 10.33
N GLN A 230 -17.64 3.23 10.12
CA GLN A 230 -17.66 4.27 11.16
C GLN A 230 -18.54 3.87 12.35
N THR A 231 -19.72 3.30 12.11
CA THR A 231 -20.64 2.90 13.18
C THR A 231 -20.10 1.75 14.04
N ASN A 232 -19.49 0.75 13.41
CA ASN A 232 -19.10 -0.48 14.10
C ASN A 232 -17.65 -0.47 14.61
N LEU A 233 -16.73 0.22 13.92
CA LEU A 233 -15.29 0.04 14.13
C LEU A 233 -14.55 1.32 14.56
N MET A 234 -15.18 2.50 14.50
CA MET A 234 -14.56 3.72 15.02
C MET A 234 -14.67 3.78 16.54
N ASP A 235 -13.54 3.98 17.22
CA ASP A 235 -13.50 4.35 18.62
C ASP A 235 -13.94 5.82 18.77
N LYS A 236 -15.06 6.04 19.45
CA LYS A 236 -15.61 7.40 19.64
C LYS A 236 -14.75 8.26 20.57
N SER A 237 -13.85 7.68 21.35
CA SER A 237 -13.01 8.43 22.31
C SER A 237 -11.85 9.17 21.63
N ASP A 238 -11.33 8.64 20.54
CA ASP A 238 -10.19 9.21 19.83
C ASP A 238 -10.33 9.21 18.30
N SER A 239 -11.44 8.74 17.73
CA SER A 239 -11.70 8.67 16.29
C SER A 239 -10.76 7.76 15.49
N LEU A 240 -10.02 6.86 16.15
CA LEU A 240 -9.25 5.81 15.49
C LEU A 240 -10.08 4.55 15.27
N TYR A 241 -9.67 3.73 14.30
CA TYR A 241 -10.41 2.53 13.93
C TYR A 241 -9.81 1.27 14.55
N PHE A 242 -10.67 0.50 15.20
CA PHE A 242 -10.39 -0.84 15.72
C PHE A 242 -10.12 -1.82 14.58
N ASP A 243 -9.60 -3.00 14.93
CA ASP A 243 -9.19 -3.98 13.94
C ASP A 243 -10.38 -4.70 13.31
N ASN A 244 -11.25 -5.26 14.14
CA ASN A 244 -12.40 -6.03 13.67
C ASN A 244 -13.51 -6.14 14.73
N ILE A 245 -14.66 -6.62 14.26
CA ILE A 245 -15.77 -7.09 15.08
C ILE A 245 -16.08 -8.55 14.70
N ASN A 246 -16.11 -9.44 15.69
CA ASN A 246 -16.46 -10.83 15.45
C ASN A 246 -17.99 -11.04 15.35
N LEU A 247 -18.45 -12.22 14.94
CA LEU A 247 -19.88 -12.49 14.75
C LEU A 247 -20.72 -12.45 16.05
N GLU A 248 -20.09 -12.53 17.22
CA GLU A 248 -20.75 -12.31 18.52
C GLU A 248 -20.83 -10.83 18.92
N GLY A 249 -20.34 -9.91 18.07
CA GLY A 249 -20.35 -8.47 18.32
C GLY A 249 -19.21 -7.97 19.21
N LYS A 250 -18.19 -8.79 19.47
CA LYS A 250 -17.02 -8.41 20.26
C LYS A 250 -15.98 -7.72 19.38
N LEU A 251 -15.55 -6.53 19.80
CA LEU A 251 -14.51 -5.76 19.15
C LEU A 251 -13.11 -6.23 19.54
N ASP A 252 -12.24 -6.41 18.54
CA ASP A 252 -10.80 -6.37 18.71
C ASP A 252 -10.33 -4.92 18.63
N LYS A 253 -9.99 -4.36 19.79
CA LYS A 253 -9.70 -2.93 19.95
C LYS A 253 -8.29 -2.51 19.55
N ARG A 254 -7.49 -3.40 18.97
CA ARG A 254 -6.17 -3.03 18.42
C ARG A 254 -6.34 -1.97 17.33
N LYS A 255 -5.42 -1.01 17.29
CA LYS A 255 -5.43 0.12 16.35
C LYS A 255 -4.17 0.05 15.49
N TYR A 256 -4.37 -0.07 14.19
CA TYR A 256 -3.29 -0.12 13.22
C TYR A 256 -3.33 1.12 12.32
N ALA A 257 -2.15 1.62 11.95
CA ALA A 257 -2.01 2.86 11.17
C ALA A 257 -2.83 2.82 9.86
N TYR A 258 -2.78 1.71 9.13
CA TYR A 258 -3.49 1.56 7.86
C TYR A 258 -5.02 1.55 7.97
N ASN A 259 -5.58 1.04 9.07
CA ASN A 259 -7.03 1.02 9.29
C ASN A 259 -7.59 2.46 9.37
N SER A 260 -6.96 3.31 10.18
CA SER A 260 -7.35 4.72 10.28
C SER A 260 -6.93 5.49 9.02
N GLY A 261 -5.76 5.16 8.47
CA GLY A 261 -5.25 5.65 7.20
C GLY A 261 -6.22 5.56 6.03
N GLN A 262 -6.81 4.38 5.83
CA GLN A 262 -7.79 4.16 4.78
C GLN A 262 -9.11 4.89 5.03
N MET A 263 -9.51 5.11 6.28
CA MET A 263 -10.68 5.94 6.58
C MET A 263 -10.44 7.44 6.33
N ILE A 264 -9.20 7.93 6.49
CA ILE A 264 -8.80 9.27 6.02
C ILE A 264 -8.96 9.35 4.51
N GLN A 265 -8.38 8.39 3.77
CA GLN A 265 -8.43 8.37 2.31
C GLN A 265 -9.87 8.24 1.78
N ALA A 266 -10.66 7.34 2.38
CA ALA A 266 -12.06 7.13 2.04
C ALA A 266 -12.90 8.40 2.24
N GLY A 267 -12.75 9.09 3.38
CA GLY A 267 -13.45 10.35 3.63
C GLY A 267 -13.05 11.45 2.65
N ALA A 268 -11.76 11.60 2.36
CA ALA A 268 -11.25 12.54 1.38
C ALA A 268 -11.82 12.29 -0.04
N LEU A 269 -11.83 11.03 -0.49
CA LEU A 269 -12.41 10.64 -1.79
C LEU A 269 -13.92 10.87 -1.83
N LEU A 270 -14.67 10.44 -0.80
CA LEU A 270 -16.11 10.65 -0.75
C LEU A 270 -16.49 12.13 -0.72
N TYR A 271 -15.72 12.97 -0.01
CA TYR A 271 -15.90 14.42 -0.08
C TYR A 271 -15.68 14.94 -1.51
N THR A 272 -14.61 14.52 -2.17
CA THR A 272 -14.32 14.93 -3.55
C THR A 272 -15.43 14.54 -4.53
N LEU A 273 -16.07 13.38 -4.31
CA LEU A 273 -17.12 12.87 -5.20
C LEU A 273 -18.51 13.45 -4.92
N THR A 274 -18.77 13.94 -3.71
CA THR A 274 -20.14 14.30 -3.26
C THR A 274 -20.28 15.74 -2.78
N ALA A 275 -19.17 16.41 -2.47
CA ALA A 275 -19.10 17.69 -1.77
C ALA A 275 -19.78 17.72 -0.38
N GLU A 276 -20.14 16.55 0.18
CA GLU A 276 -20.73 16.46 1.52
C GLU A 276 -19.65 16.73 2.59
N LYS A 277 -19.70 17.91 3.21
CA LYS A 277 -18.67 18.39 4.17
C LYS A 277 -18.36 17.43 5.32
N ARG A 278 -19.32 16.59 5.73
CA ARG A 278 -19.13 15.60 6.80
C ARG A 278 -17.92 14.69 6.54
N TYR A 279 -17.73 14.22 5.31
CA TYR A 279 -16.63 13.31 4.98
C TYR A 279 -15.26 13.97 5.10
N LEU A 280 -15.17 15.27 4.79
CA LEU A 280 -13.94 16.04 4.98
C LEU A 280 -13.66 16.25 6.48
N SER A 281 -14.67 16.63 7.26
CA SER A 281 -14.52 16.80 8.71
C SER A 281 -14.09 15.50 9.40
N ASP A 282 -14.68 14.37 9.01
CA ASP A 282 -14.30 13.05 9.50
C ASP A 282 -12.85 12.73 9.13
N ALA A 283 -12.46 12.90 7.86
CA ALA A 283 -11.08 12.64 7.42
C ALA A 283 -10.05 13.49 8.17
N GLN A 284 -10.35 14.77 8.42
CA GLN A 284 -9.47 15.67 9.18
C GLN A 284 -9.35 15.26 10.65
N GLN A 285 -10.45 14.84 11.28
CA GLN A 285 -10.45 14.37 12.65
C GLN A 285 -9.64 13.07 12.80
N VAL A 286 -9.86 12.10 11.91
CA VAL A 286 -9.10 10.84 11.91
C VAL A 286 -7.62 11.11 11.62
N ALA A 287 -7.30 12.01 10.70
CA ALA A 287 -5.92 12.39 10.38
C ALA A 287 -5.20 13.01 11.59
N LYS A 288 -5.87 13.89 12.32
CA LYS A 288 -5.34 14.46 13.56
C LYS A 288 -5.04 13.38 14.59
N SER A 289 -5.98 12.47 14.82
CA SER A 289 -5.82 11.38 15.79
C SER A 289 -4.73 10.38 15.37
N ALA A 290 -4.69 10.02 14.08
CA ALA A 290 -3.65 9.14 13.54
C ALA A 290 -2.26 9.78 13.67
N TYR A 291 -2.15 11.09 13.44
CA TYR A 291 -0.91 11.83 13.65
C TYR A 291 -0.48 11.81 15.13
N GLN A 292 -1.43 11.92 16.06
CA GLN A 292 -1.12 11.83 17.50
C GLN A 292 -0.68 10.43 17.91
N GLU A 293 -1.36 9.39 17.41
CA GLU A 293 -1.12 8.01 17.82
C GLU A 293 0.10 7.38 17.14
N PHE A 294 0.30 7.56 15.83
CA PHE A 294 1.33 6.79 15.10
C PHE A 294 2.67 7.54 14.95
N PHE A 295 2.81 8.70 15.57
CA PHE A 295 4.04 9.48 15.65
C PHE A 295 4.42 9.76 17.09
N THR A 296 5.71 9.93 17.35
CA THR A 296 6.26 10.30 18.65
C THR A 296 7.10 11.57 18.51
N ASP A 297 7.09 12.41 19.53
CA ASP A 297 7.86 13.65 19.52
C ASP A 297 9.37 13.34 19.50
N HIS A 298 10.11 14.11 18.71
CA HIS A 298 11.54 13.95 18.52
C HIS A 298 12.22 15.31 18.45
N ALA A 299 13.26 15.51 19.25
CA ALA A 299 13.88 16.82 19.42
C ALA A 299 15.39 16.75 19.14
N GLN A 300 15.77 16.26 17.96
CA GLN A 300 17.16 16.24 17.50
C GLN A 300 17.36 17.27 16.38
N PRO A 301 18.36 18.17 16.49
CA PRO A 301 18.68 19.14 15.45
C PRO A 301 18.96 18.45 14.09
N GLY A 302 18.33 18.93 13.02
CA GLY A 302 18.50 18.38 11.67
C GLY A 302 17.74 17.08 11.41
N GLU A 303 16.88 16.65 12.34
CA GLU A 303 15.99 15.49 12.18
C GLU A 303 14.51 15.91 12.27
N PRO A 304 13.56 15.04 11.91
CA PRO A 304 12.13 15.35 11.98
C PRO A 304 11.70 15.68 13.41
N THR A 305 10.82 16.67 13.59
CA THR A 305 10.31 17.03 14.93
C THR A 305 9.39 15.97 15.53
N ARG A 306 8.86 15.07 14.70
CA ARG A 306 8.16 13.86 15.13
C ARG A 306 8.59 12.69 14.26
N LEU A 307 8.92 11.57 14.87
CA LEU A 307 9.23 10.32 14.19
C LEU A 307 8.00 9.43 14.11
N LEU A 308 7.88 8.67 13.04
CA LEU A 308 6.95 7.55 12.99
C LEU A 308 7.30 6.54 14.10
N LYS A 309 6.28 5.97 14.75
CA LYS A 309 6.49 4.88 15.70
C LYS A 309 6.97 3.63 14.93
N SER A 310 8.00 2.96 15.45
CA SER A 310 8.51 1.71 14.87
C SER A 310 7.40 0.65 14.82
N GLY A 311 7.24 0.03 13.64
CA GLY A 311 6.13 -0.87 13.34
C GLY A 311 6.21 -1.41 11.91
N ASN A 312 5.12 -2.03 11.44
CA ASN A 312 5.02 -2.52 10.06
C ASN A 312 5.06 -1.34 9.07
N MET A 313 6.05 -1.34 8.16
CA MET A 313 6.30 -0.20 7.27
C MET A 313 5.22 -0.07 6.20
N TRP A 314 4.60 -1.18 5.81
CA TRP A 314 3.46 -1.15 4.90
C TRP A 314 2.21 -0.57 5.55
N PHE A 315 1.97 -0.79 6.85
CA PHE A 315 0.88 -0.10 7.54
C PHE A 315 1.05 1.43 7.52
N ILE A 316 2.30 1.89 7.63
CA ILE A 316 2.65 3.30 7.53
C ILE A 316 2.42 3.81 6.09
N ALA A 317 2.88 3.08 5.07
CA ALA A 317 2.69 3.47 3.67
C ALA A 317 1.20 3.63 3.31
N VAL A 318 0.36 2.68 3.74
CA VAL A 318 -1.09 2.75 3.51
C VAL A 318 -1.73 3.92 4.27
N MET A 319 -1.26 4.25 5.48
CA MET A 319 -1.68 5.47 6.18
C MET A 319 -1.27 6.74 5.43
N ALA A 320 -0.07 6.74 4.87
CA ALA A 320 0.47 7.86 4.11
C ALA A 320 -0.40 8.21 2.88
N ARG A 321 -1.01 7.21 2.23
CA ARG A 321 -2.00 7.41 1.16
C ARG A 321 -3.13 8.35 1.59
N GLY A 322 -3.66 8.17 2.81
CA GLY A 322 -4.72 9.02 3.36
C GLY A 322 -4.27 10.45 3.62
N PHE A 323 -3.08 10.65 4.19
CA PHE A 323 -2.53 12.00 4.37
C PHE A 323 -2.29 12.73 3.05
N ALA A 324 -1.79 12.04 2.03
CA ALA A 324 -1.59 12.62 0.71
C ALA A 324 -2.92 13.02 0.04
N GLU A 325 -3.92 12.12 0.06
CA GLU A 325 -5.25 12.41 -0.49
C GLU A 325 -5.91 13.61 0.21
N LEU A 326 -5.84 13.68 1.55
CA LEU A 326 -6.39 14.79 2.33
C LEU A 326 -5.70 16.12 2.00
N TYR A 327 -4.36 16.11 1.88
CA TYR A 327 -3.59 17.31 1.52
C TYR A 327 -4.01 17.89 0.16
N HIS A 328 -4.37 17.05 -0.82
CA HIS A 328 -4.83 17.54 -2.12
C HIS A 328 -6.13 18.36 -2.01
N ILE A 329 -6.89 18.20 -0.93
CA ILE A 329 -8.14 18.91 -0.67
C ILE A 329 -7.91 20.13 0.21
N ASP A 330 -7.37 19.94 1.42
CA ASP A 330 -7.32 21.01 2.43
C ASP A 330 -6.02 21.83 2.44
N LYS A 331 -5.00 21.38 1.69
CA LYS A 331 -3.67 21.98 1.60
C LYS A 331 -2.93 22.10 2.95
N ASN A 332 -3.36 21.36 3.98
CA ASN A 332 -2.65 21.31 5.25
C ASN A 332 -1.39 20.46 5.11
N LYS A 333 -0.24 21.15 5.09
CA LYS A 333 1.07 20.54 4.88
C LYS A 333 1.58 19.69 6.04
N GLN A 334 1.00 19.80 7.23
CA GLN A 334 1.54 19.22 8.46
C GLN A 334 1.91 17.73 8.31
N TYR A 335 0.97 16.90 7.88
CA TYR A 335 1.19 15.46 7.84
C TYR A 335 2.14 15.05 6.72
N VAL A 336 1.97 15.63 5.52
CA VAL A 336 2.80 15.30 4.36
C VAL A 336 4.24 15.77 4.49
N HIS A 337 4.48 16.93 5.12
CA HIS A 337 5.84 17.40 5.42
C HIS A 337 6.50 16.55 6.50
N THR A 338 5.77 16.15 7.56
CA THR A 338 6.34 15.23 8.56
C THR A 338 6.66 13.87 7.96
N MET A 339 5.79 13.32 7.09
CA MET A 339 6.09 12.09 6.35
C MET A 339 7.34 12.23 5.47
N GLN A 340 7.46 13.32 4.71
CA GLN A 340 8.65 13.58 3.88
C GLN A 340 9.92 13.65 4.73
N ALA A 341 9.90 14.41 5.83
CA ALA A 341 11.04 14.51 6.73
C ALA A 341 11.42 13.14 7.32
N ASN A 342 10.44 12.29 7.63
CA ASN A 342 10.67 10.91 8.07
C ASN A 342 11.32 10.09 6.94
N LEU A 343 10.89 10.19 5.69
CA LEU A 343 11.52 9.50 4.56
C LEU A 343 12.98 9.92 4.34
N ASP A 344 13.27 11.22 4.50
CA ASP A 344 14.64 11.73 4.50
C ASP A 344 15.47 11.15 5.65
N HIS A 345 14.89 11.04 6.85
CA HIS A 345 15.53 10.39 7.99
C HIS A 345 15.79 8.90 7.71
N ALA A 346 14.79 8.16 7.21
CA ALA A 346 14.88 6.74 6.90
C ALA A 346 15.98 6.44 5.88
N TRP A 347 16.08 7.26 4.83
CA TRP A 347 17.14 7.13 3.84
C TRP A 347 18.54 7.18 4.45
N ASN A 348 18.74 8.04 5.44
CA ASN A 348 20.05 8.27 6.05
C ASN A 348 20.34 7.36 7.25
N LYS A 349 19.32 6.87 7.95
CA LYS A 349 19.47 6.21 9.26
C LYS A 349 18.98 4.77 9.30
N MET A 350 18.01 4.39 8.46
CA MET A 350 17.41 3.05 8.46
C MET A 350 17.95 2.15 7.35
N ARG A 351 18.48 2.75 6.27
CA ARG A 351 18.98 2.05 5.09
C ARG A 351 20.37 1.45 5.32
N GLU A 352 20.54 0.17 5.00
CA GLU A 352 21.82 -0.55 5.06
C GLU A 352 22.63 -0.44 3.76
N SER A 353 23.86 -0.97 3.77
CA SER A 353 24.75 -0.98 2.61
C SER A 353 24.25 -1.83 1.44
N ASN A 354 23.40 -2.84 1.71
CA ASN A 354 22.66 -3.60 0.70
C ASN A 354 21.46 -2.81 0.13
N GLY A 355 21.18 -1.62 0.64
CA GLY A 355 20.10 -0.75 0.21
C GLY A 355 18.71 -1.10 0.73
N LEU A 356 18.61 -2.07 1.64
CA LEU A 356 17.37 -2.44 2.32
C LEU A 356 17.20 -1.65 3.63
N PHE A 357 15.97 -1.46 4.05
CA PHE A 357 15.59 -0.64 5.20
C PHE A 357 15.21 -1.49 6.41
N ASN A 358 15.67 -1.04 7.57
CA ASN A 358 15.19 -1.51 8.87
C ASN A 358 13.83 -0.89 9.23
N LYS A 359 13.09 -1.49 10.17
CA LYS A 359 11.78 -0.99 10.65
C LYS A 359 11.86 0.00 11.81
N ASP A 360 13.02 0.13 12.44
CA ASP A 360 13.22 1.07 13.54
C ASP A 360 13.43 2.50 13.04
N TRP A 361 12.41 3.35 13.18
CA TRP A 361 12.44 4.74 12.73
C TRP A 361 13.39 5.65 13.52
N LYS A 362 13.96 5.17 14.64
CA LYS A 362 15.08 5.86 15.30
C LYS A 362 16.42 5.58 14.63
N GLY A 363 16.49 4.60 13.73
CA GLY A 363 17.71 4.17 13.05
C GLY A 363 18.77 3.55 13.97
N GLN A 364 18.37 3.01 15.12
CA GLN A 364 19.29 2.43 16.12
C GLN A 364 19.28 0.90 16.04
N GLY A 365 18.11 0.32 15.79
CA GLY A 365 17.93 -1.12 15.61
C GLY A 365 18.27 -1.59 14.20
N LYS A 366 18.80 -2.81 14.12
CA LYS A 366 18.90 -3.57 12.87
C LYS A 366 18.03 -4.80 12.96
N ASP A 367 17.22 -5.02 11.93
CA ASP A 367 16.45 -6.25 11.78
C ASP A 367 17.39 -7.34 11.25
N GLU A 368 17.39 -8.50 11.90
CA GLU A 368 18.10 -9.67 11.40
C GLU A 368 17.56 -10.12 10.03
N ARG A 369 16.27 -9.84 9.80
CA ARG A 369 15.54 -10.23 8.60
C ARG A 369 14.72 -9.06 8.06
N LYS A 370 14.89 -8.80 6.77
CA LYS A 370 14.13 -7.81 6.02
C LYS A 370 12.96 -8.50 5.33
N TRP A 371 11.74 -8.00 5.58
CA TRP A 371 10.53 -8.54 4.96
C TRP A 371 10.24 -7.82 3.64
N LEU A 372 9.86 -8.56 2.60
CA LEU A 372 9.69 -8.02 1.25
C LEU A 372 8.71 -6.84 1.21
N LEU A 373 7.58 -6.97 1.90
CA LEU A 373 6.52 -5.97 1.85
C LEU A 373 6.96 -4.61 2.40
N ASP A 374 7.76 -4.61 3.47
CA ASP A 374 8.30 -3.39 4.07
C ASP A 374 9.20 -2.63 3.09
N GLN A 375 9.93 -3.36 2.23
CA GLN A 375 10.81 -2.74 1.23
C GLN A 375 10.00 -2.12 0.09
N PHE A 376 8.96 -2.79 -0.39
CA PHE A 376 8.06 -2.20 -1.37
C PHE A 376 7.28 -1.01 -0.80
N ALA A 377 6.93 -1.03 0.48
CA ALA A 377 6.32 0.10 1.16
C ALA A 377 7.21 1.36 1.13
N MET A 378 8.53 1.20 1.27
CA MET A 378 9.47 2.33 1.09
C MET A 378 9.44 2.88 -0.33
N VAL A 379 9.47 2.01 -1.35
CA VAL A 379 9.39 2.43 -2.76
C VAL A 379 8.10 3.20 -3.01
N GLU A 380 6.97 2.69 -2.53
CA GLU A 380 5.67 3.33 -2.66
C GLU A 380 5.65 4.71 -1.99
N MET A 381 6.13 4.82 -0.75
CA MET A 381 6.19 6.10 -0.05
C MET A 381 7.11 7.10 -0.77
N PHE A 382 8.28 6.67 -1.25
CA PHE A 382 9.14 7.54 -2.07
C PHE A 382 8.45 7.97 -3.37
N GLY A 383 7.70 7.09 -4.04
CA GLY A 383 6.97 7.43 -5.26
C GLY A 383 5.81 8.43 -5.03
N ASN A 384 5.12 8.31 -3.89
CA ASN A 384 3.95 9.12 -3.57
C ASN A 384 4.26 10.45 -2.86
N PHE A 385 5.42 10.59 -2.23
CA PHE A 385 5.78 11.80 -1.49
C PHE A 385 6.86 12.55 -2.23
N GLU A 386 6.55 13.79 -2.61
CA GLU A 386 7.52 14.75 -3.13
C GLU A 386 7.08 16.17 -2.76
N PHE A 387 6.90 16.39 -1.46
CA PHE A 387 6.50 17.67 -0.92
C PHE A 387 7.76 18.42 -0.51
N ASN A 388 8.23 19.31 -1.40
CA ASN A 388 9.35 20.19 -1.08
C ASN A 388 9.02 21.03 0.17
N PRO A 389 9.95 21.16 1.13
CA PRO A 389 9.75 21.93 2.35
C PRO A 389 9.37 23.40 2.10
#